data_AF-A0A972TQG9-F1
#
_entry.id   AF-A0A972TQG9-F1
#
_cell.length_a   1.000
_cell.length_b   1.000
_cell.length_c   1.000
_cell.angle_alpha   90.00
_cell.angle_beta   90.00
_cell.angle_gamma   90.00
#
_symmetry.space_group_name_H-M   'P 1'
#
loop_
_entity.id
_entity.type
_entity.pdbx_description
1 polymer ?
#
loop_
_entity_poly.entity_id
_entity_poly.type
_entity_poly.pdbx_seq_one_letter_code
_entity_poly.pdbx_strand_id
1 'polypeptide(L)'
;GVTFTFEAAEQEFFSEKGFTNDPKRCGDCRRAKKQESRSGSGSYGSSRQMHPAVCAACGVETEVPFLPSQDRPVYCRECFNANKR
;
A
#
# COMPACT_ATOMS: atom_id res chain seq x y z
N GLY A 1 -13.98 -18.53 -7.62
CA GLY A 1 -14.19 -17.26 -8.35
C GLY A 1 -15.23 -17.52 -9.41
N VAL A 2 -16.06 -16.52 -9.72
CA VAL A 2 -17.04 -16.63 -10.82
C VAL A 2 -16.35 -16.42 -12.16
N THR A 3 -16.74 -17.15 -13.18
CA THR A 3 -16.38 -16.84 -14.56
C THR A 3 -17.15 -15.59 -14.99
N PHE A 4 -16.47 -14.64 -15.61
CA PHE A 4 -17.10 -13.48 -16.21
C PHE A 4 -16.41 -13.21 -17.54
N THR A 5 -17.17 -12.75 -18.51
CA THR A 5 -16.70 -12.46 -19.86
C THR A 5 -16.28 -10.99 -19.91
N PHE A 6 -15.03 -10.75 -20.33
CA PHE A 6 -14.55 -9.41 -20.60
C PHE A 6 -14.98 -9.03 -22.02
N GLU A 7 -16.09 -8.30 -22.12
CA GLU A 7 -16.72 -8.00 -23.40
C GLU A 7 -16.01 -6.86 -24.13
N ALA A 8 -16.23 -6.73 -25.46
CA ALA A 8 -15.57 -5.73 -26.30
C ALA A 8 -15.75 -4.29 -25.76
N ALA A 9 -16.94 -3.96 -25.25
CA ALA A 9 -17.23 -2.67 -24.64
C ALA A 9 -16.39 -2.40 -23.37
N GLU A 10 -16.08 -3.43 -22.58
CA GLU A 10 -15.20 -3.30 -21.42
C GLU A 10 -13.73 -3.17 -21.85
N GLN A 11 -13.31 -3.86 -22.92
CA GLN A 11 -11.97 -3.72 -23.49
C GLN A 11 -11.70 -2.31 -24.02
N GLU A 12 -12.68 -1.70 -24.69
CA GLU A 12 -12.60 -0.30 -25.17
C GLU A 12 -12.49 0.67 -23.99
N PHE A 13 -13.32 0.50 -22.95
CA PHE A 13 -13.26 1.31 -21.74
C PHE A 13 -11.89 1.18 -21.03
N PHE A 14 -11.33 -0.03 -20.95
CA PHE A 14 -10.01 -0.24 -20.34
C PHE A 14 -8.91 0.43 -21.14
N SER A 15 -8.98 0.35 -22.47
CA SER A 15 -8.02 0.98 -23.39
C SER A 15 -8.07 2.50 -23.29
N GLU A 16 -9.27 3.09 -23.25
CA GLU A 16 -9.45 4.55 -23.09
C GLU A 16 -8.89 5.05 -21.74
N LYS A 17 -9.06 4.27 -20.68
CA LYS A 17 -8.50 4.59 -19.36
C LYS A 17 -7.02 4.28 -19.20
N GLY A 18 -6.37 3.74 -20.24
CA GLY A 18 -4.94 3.38 -20.22
C GLY A 18 -4.63 2.15 -19.35
N PHE A 19 -5.61 1.30 -19.07
CA PHE A 19 -5.37 0.05 -18.35
C PHE A 19 -4.79 -1.01 -19.29
N THR A 20 -3.55 -1.40 -19.03
CA THR A 20 -2.81 -2.38 -19.85
C THR A 20 -3.04 -3.84 -19.44
N ASN A 21 -3.91 -4.10 -18.47
CA ASN A 21 -4.11 -5.43 -17.89
C ASN A 21 -5.59 -5.84 -17.94
N ASP A 22 -5.84 -7.07 -18.36
CA ASP A 22 -7.17 -7.68 -18.31
C ASP A 22 -7.69 -7.79 -16.88
N PRO A 23 -8.99 -7.58 -16.65
CA PRO A 23 -9.59 -7.74 -15.34
C PRO A 23 -9.45 -9.19 -14.87
N LYS A 24 -8.82 -9.38 -13.71
CA LYS A 24 -8.69 -10.70 -13.05
C LYS A 24 -9.93 -11.11 -12.24
N ARG A 25 -10.88 -10.18 -12.03
CA ARG A 25 -12.07 -10.36 -11.17
C ARG A 25 -13.23 -9.55 -11.72
N CYS A 26 -14.44 -10.11 -11.67
CA CYS A 26 -15.66 -9.42 -12.07
C CYS A 26 -15.93 -8.19 -11.17
N GLY A 27 -16.85 -7.32 -11.60
CA GLY A 27 -17.24 -6.12 -10.86
C GLY A 27 -17.64 -6.41 -9.41
N ASP A 28 -18.45 -7.45 -9.18
CA ASP A 28 -18.90 -7.83 -7.84
C ASP A 28 -17.76 -8.36 -6.97
N CYS A 29 -16.89 -9.23 -7.51
CA CYS A 29 -15.72 -9.72 -6.78
C CYS A 29 -14.71 -8.59 -6.47
N ARG A 30 -14.56 -7.63 -7.38
CA ARG A 30 -13.74 -6.43 -7.14
C ARG A 30 -14.36 -5.55 -6.05
N ARG A 31 -15.67 -5.35 -6.08
CA ARG A 31 -16.41 -4.57 -5.07
C ARG A 31 -16.36 -5.24 -3.70
N ALA A 32 -16.61 -6.54 -3.62
CA ALA A 32 -16.53 -7.33 -2.40
C ALA A 32 -15.12 -7.28 -1.80
N LYS A 33 -14.06 -7.45 -2.61
CA LYS A 33 -12.68 -7.35 -2.11
C LYS A 33 -12.33 -5.94 -1.62
N LYS A 34 -12.82 -4.91 -2.30
CA LYS A 34 -12.64 -3.51 -1.87
C LYS A 34 -13.36 -3.23 -0.55
N GLN A 35 -14.55 -3.80 -0.35
CA GLN A 35 -15.30 -3.69 0.90
C GLN A 35 -14.59 -4.44 2.04
N GLU A 36 -14.13 -5.67 1.79
CA GLU A 36 -13.30 -6.43 2.72
C GLU A 36 -12.03 -5.65 3.12
N SER A 37 -11.39 -4.99 2.15
CA SER A 37 -10.18 -4.19 2.39
C SER A 37 -10.44 -2.85 3.09
N ARG A 38 -11.71 -2.41 3.18
CA ARG A 38 -12.13 -1.21 3.93
C ARG A 38 -12.58 -1.57 5.35
N SER A 39 -13.19 -2.74 5.53
CA SER A 39 -13.60 -3.28 6.83
C SER A 39 -12.44 -3.93 7.58
N GLY A 40 -11.45 -4.47 6.86
CA GLY A 40 -10.15 -4.82 7.40
C GLY A 40 -9.33 -3.55 7.52
N SER A 41 -9.22 -3.04 8.75
CA SER A 41 -8.22 -2.06 9.18
C SER A 41 -7.00 -2.10 8.28
N GLY A 42 -6.69 -0.97 7.63
CA GLY A 42 -5.55 -0.83 6.75
C GLY A 42 -4.33 -1.52 7.36
N SER A 43 -3.52 -2.14 6.50
CA SER A 43 -2.30 -2.90 6.83
C SER A 43 -1.18 -2.06 7.47
N TYR A 44 -1.55 -1.07 8.28
CA TYR A 44 -0.79 -0.34 9.27
C TYR A 44 -1.03 -0.88 10.70
N GLY A 45 -1.87 -1.90 10.89
CA GLY A 45 -2.21 -2.43 12.23
C GLY A 45 -1.85 -3.90 12.49
N SER A 46 -1.31 -4.63 11.52
CA SER A 46 -0.92 -6.03 11.72
C SER A 46 0.44 -6.09 12.40
N SER A 47 0.45 -6.05 13.74
CA SER A 47 1.51 -6.55 14.64
C SER A 47 2.94 -6.47 14.09
N ARG A 48 3.34 -5.32 13.53
CA ARG A 48 4.72 -5.15 13.06
C ARG A 48 5.57 -5.01 14.31
N GLN A 49 6.56 -5.88 14.46
CA GLN A 49 7.56 -5.71 15.50
C GLN A 49 8.20 -4.33 15.29
N MET A 50 8.10 -3.50 16.32
CA MET A 50 8.73 -2.20 16.33
C MET A 50 10.20 -2.41 16.66
N HIS A 51 11.08 -1.86 15.83
CA HIS A 51 12.51 -1.96 16.02
C HIS A 51 13.07 -0.62 16.50
N PRO A 52 13.92 -0.60 17.54
CA PRO A 52 14.58 0.62 17.99
C PRO A 52 15.57 1.10 16.92
N ALA A 53 15.61 2.41 16.71
CA ALA A 53 16.49 3.08 15.76
C ALA A 53 16.83 4.48 16.24
N VAL A 54 17.92 5.05 15.73
CA VAL A 54 18.32 6.44 16.00
C VAL A 54 18.02 7.29 14.76
N CYS A 55 17.36 8.43 14.96
CA CYS A 55 17.06 9.37 13.87
C CYS A 55 18.35 10.01 13.33
N ALA A 56 18.59 9.90 12.02
CA ALA A 56 19.77 10.47 11.37
C ALA A 56 19.80 12.02 11.33
N ALA A 57 18.65 12.68 11.50
CA ALA A 57 18.56 14.15 11.45
C ALA A 57 18.69 14.82 12.82
N CYS A 58 18.06 14.27 13.86
CA CYS A 58 18.02 14.88 15.20
C CYS A 58 18.64 14.02 16.30
N GLY A 59 19.02 12.76 16.03
CA GLY A 59 19.66 11.87 17.00
C GLY A 59 18.74 11.25 18.04
N VAL A 60 17.42 11.49 17.98
CA VAL A 60 16.47 10.91 18.94
C VAL A 60 16.27 9.41 18.70
N GLU A 61 16.11 8.65 19.79
CA GLU A 61 15.67 7.26 19.73
C GLU A 61 14.20 7.19 19.29
N THR A 62 13.93 6.38 18.28
CA THR A 62 12.60 6.21 17.70
C THR A 62 12.37 4.75 17.37
N GLU A 63 11.11 4.36 17.31
CA GLU A 63 10.72 3.01 16.89
C GLU A 63 10.19 3.03 15.46
N VAL A 64 10.60 2.05 14.65
CA VAL A 64 10.18 1.91 13.26
C VAL A 64 9.63 0.51 12.96
N PRO A 65 8.64 0.36 12.05
CA PRO A 65 8.00 -0.92 11.75
C PRO A 65 8.79 -1.78 10.74
N PHE A 66 10.08 -1.50 10.56
CA PHE A 66 11.00 -2.19 9.65
C PHE A 66 12.38 -2.28 10.31
N LEU A 67 13.17 -3.30 9.97
CA LEU A 67 14.50 -3.46 10.53
C LEU A 67 15.44 -2.36 9.99
N PRO A 68 16.05 -1.52 10.85
CA PRO A 68 17.01 -0.51 10.43
C PRO A 68 18.19 -1.15 9.68
N SER A 69 18.55 -0.58 8.53
CA SER A 69 19.69 -1.02 7.71
C SER A 69 20.73 0.10 7.66
N GLN A 70 22.01 -0.26 7.51
CA GLN A 70 23.09 0.73 7.45
C GLN A 70 23.11 1.54 6.13
N ASP A 71 22.40 1.06 5.10
CA ASP A 71 22.35 1.67 3.77
C ASP A 71 21.41 2.90 3.69
N ARG A 72 20.35 2.95 4.52
CA ARG A 72 19.29 3.98 4.41
C ARG A 72 19.08 4.69 5.76
N PRO A 73 19.09 6.04 5.80
CA PRO A 73 18.90 6.78 7.04
C PRO A 73 17.49 6.58 7.59
N VAL A 74 17.40 6.32 8.90
CA VAL A 74 16.13 6.27 9.63
C VAL A 74 15.79 7.67 10.14
N TYR A 75 14.52 8.06 10.04
CA TYR A 75 14.03 9.33 10.54
C TYR A 75 12.89 9.10 11.54
N CYS A 76 12.86 9.91 12.60
CA CYS A 76 11.69 9.99 13.47
C CYS A 76 10.49 10.55 12.68
N ARG A 77 9.28 10.40 13.24
CA ARG A 77 8.03 10.84 12.59
C ARG A 77 8.08 12.30 12.13
N GLU A 78 8.64 13.17 12.95
CA GLU A 78 8.72 14.61 12.67
C GLU A 78 9.71 14.91 11.54
N CYS A 79 10.94 14.40 11.62
CA CYS A 79 11.94 14.58 10.57
C CYS A 79 11.53 13.91 9.25
N PHE A 80 10.86 12.76 9.30
CA PHE A 80 10.33 12.10 8.10
C PHE A 80 9.27 12.97 7.42
N ASN A 81 8.33 13.53 8.20
CA ASN A 81 7.30 14.43 7.66
C ASN A 81 7.90 15.72 7.12
N ALA A 82 8.90 16.30 7.79
CA ALA A 82 9.59 17.51 7.32
C ALA A 82 10.38 17.28 6.02
N ASN A 83 10.90 16.06 5.81
CA ASN A 83 11.66 15.69 4.61
C ASN A 83 10.77 15.14 3.48
N LYS A 84 9.47 14.93 3.72
CA LYS A 84 8.52 14.42 2.74
C LYS A 84 8.11 15.55 1.78
N ARG A 85 8.86 15.70 0.70
CA ARG A 85 8.51 16.56 -0.45
C ARG A 85 7.42 15.92 -1.30
#